data_AF-A0A6V7P072-F1
#
_entry.id   AF-A0A6V7P072-F1
#
_cell.length_a   1.000
_cell.length_b   1.000
_cell.length_c   1.000
_cell.angle_alpha   90.00
_cell.angle_beta   90.00
_cell.angle_gamma   90.00
#
_symmetry.space_group_name_H-M   'P 1'
#
loop_
_entity.id
_entity.type
_entity.pdbx_description
1 polymer ?
#
loop_
_entity_poly.entity_id
_entity_poly.type
_entity_poly.pdbx_seq_one_letter_code
_entity_poly.pdbx_strand_id
1 'polypeptide(L)'
;MGRPWYWGTVGRLFGSVAASAFGRNLSLPEALSNTRADGIGALYREGTASLLNSLINKRFAFTTQQVRDAFMTAVSSERSAMAQAQLFRKANEGHIKHQ
;
A
#
# COMPACT_ATOMS: atom_id res chain seq x y z
N MET A 1 2.20 0.40 -24.34
CA MET A 1 2.78 -0.31 -23.18
C MET A 1 3.64 0.68 -22.40
N GLY A 2 3.15 1.20 -21.26
CA GLY A 2 3.89 2.18 -20.45
C GLY A 2 5.00 1.49 -19.67
N ARG A 3 6.24 1.99 -19.74
CA ARG A 3 7.39 1.38 -19.05
C ARG A 3 7.22 1.57 -17.52
N PRO A 4 7.41 0.55 -16.67
CA PRO A 4 7.16 0.63 -15.21
C PRO A 4 7.95 1.71 -14.44
N TRP A 5 8.98 2.29 -15.06
CA TRP A 5 9.98 3.14 -14.38
C TRP A 5 9.49 4.53 -13.96
N TYR A 6 8.42 5.08 -14.57
CA TYR A 6 7.98 6.45 -14.28
C TYR A 6 7.25 6.59 -12.92
N TRP A 7 6.70 5.49 -12.40
CA TRP A 7 5.90 5.48 -11.17
C TRP A 7 6.72 5.26 -9.89
N GLY A 8 8.01 4.91 -10.03
CA GLY A 8 8.88 4.60 -8.90
C GLY A 8 8.62 3.23 -8.25
N THR A 9 9.35 2.93 -7.18
CA THR A 9 9.24 1.68 -6.41
C THR A 9 8.50 1.90 -5.10
N VAL A 10 7.93 0.83 -4.55
CA VAL A 10 7.30 0.85 -3.21
C VAL A 10 8.31 1.34 -2.17
N GLY A 11 9.58 0.94 -2.24
CA GLY A 11 10.62 1.42 -1.34
C GLY A 11 10.89 2.92 -1.41
N ARG A 12 10.66 3.58 -2.55
CA ARG A 12 10.76 5.04 -2.67
C ARG A 12 9.58 5.75 -1.99
N LEU A 13 8.39 5.14 -1.99
CA LEU A 13 7.17 5.78 -1.48
C LEU A 13 6.83 5.42 -0.04
N PHE A 14 7.24 4.24 0.42
CA PHE A 14 6.98 3.70 1.75
C PHE A 14 8.26 3.48 2.57
N GLY A 15 9.43 3.86 2.04
CA GLY A 15 10.73 3.72 2.72
C GLY A 15 11.39 2.34 2.54
N SER A 16 12.64 2.23 3.00
CA SER A 16 13.49 1.04 2.82
C SER A 16 12.94 -0.22 3.47
N VAL A 17 12.17 -0.10 4.56
CA VAL A 17 11.51 -1.23 5.23
C VAL A 17 10.53 -1.94 4.30
N ALA A 18 9.83 -1.20 3.43
CA ALA A 18 8.96 -1.75 2.41
C ALA A 18 9.72 -2.38 1.22
N ALA A 19 11.02 -2.13 1.08
CA ALA A 19 11.85 -2.86 0.11
C ALA A 19 12.24 -4.24 0.65
N SER A 20 12.58 -4.31 1.94
CA SER A 20 13.09 -5.51 2.59
C SER A 20 11.99 -6.51 2.93
N ALA A 21 10.81 -6.04 3.35
CA ALA A 21 9.76 -6.94 3.83
C ALA A 21 9.16 -7.85 2.75
N PHE A 22 9.17 -7.42 1.48
CA PHE A 22 8.77 -8.27 0.37
C PHE A 22 9.91 -9.18 -0.15
N GLY A 23 11.15 -8.96 0.32
CA GLY A 23 12.37 -9.61 -0.18
C GLY A 23 12.93 -9.00 -1.47
N ARG A 24 12.23 -8.02 -2.07
CA ARG A 24 12.71 -7.22 -3.20
C ARG A 24 11.93 -5.91 -3.32
N ASN A 25 12.54 -4.90 -3.92
CA ASN A 25 11.87 -3.64 -4.28
C ASN A 25 10.89 -3.83 -5.45
N LEU A 26 9.59 -3.89 -5.17
CA LEU A 26 8.56 -3.91 -6.21
C LEU A 26 8.37 -2.53 -6.83
N SER A 27 8.09 -2.47 -8.14
CA SER A 27 7.45 -1.30 -8.75
C SER A 27 6.00 -1.17 -8.27
N LEU A 28 5.41 0.03 -8.32
CA LEU A 28 3.99 0.19 -7.92
C LEU A 28 3.02 -0.68 -8.72
N PRO A 29 3.16 -0.85 -10.06
CA PRO A 29 2.30 -1.76 -10.80
C PRO A 29 2.42 -3.21 -10.31
N GLU A 30 3.63 -3.69 -10.01
CA GLU A 30 3.82 -5.04 -9.46
C GLU A 30 3.21 -5.20 -8.06
N ALA A 31 3.29 -4.16 -7.22
CA ALA A 31 2.67 -4.16 -5.91
C ALA A 31 1.14 -4.16 -5.99
N LEU A 32 0.56 -3.41 -6.94
CA LEU A 32 -0.88 -3.41 -7.22
C LEU A 32 -1.37 -4.74 -7.80
N SER A 33 -0.59 -5.34 -8.69
CA SER A 33 -0.93 -6.63 -9.32
C SER A 33 -0.50 -7.83 -8.47
N ASN A 34 -0.17 -7.63 -7.19
CA ASN A 34 0.33 -8.69 -6.34
C ASN A 34 -0.76 -9.73 -6.05
N THR A 35 -0.48 -10.99 -6.45
CA THR A 35 -1.40 -12.13 -6.32
C THR A 35 -1.10 -13.02 -5.12
N ARG A 36 -0.12 -12.68 -4.26
CA ARG A 36 0.10 -13.45 -3.03
C ARG A 36 -1.15 -13.39 -2.16
N ALA A 37 -1.52 -14.54 -1.62
CA ALA A 37 -2.69 -14.70 -0.75
C ALA A 37 -2.37 -14.47 0.74
N ASP A 38 -1.15 -14.02 1.05
CA ASP A 38 -0.70 -13.68 2.40
C ASP A 38 -1.02 -12.21 2.75
N GLY A 39 -0.94 -11.90 4.04
CA GLY A 39 -1.17 -10.57 4.62
C GLY A 39 -0.19 -9.54 4.07
N ILE A 40 1.08 -9.91 3.88
CA ILE A 40 2.08 -9.03 3.23
C ILE A 40 1.68 -8.71 1.79
N GLY A 41 1.32 -9.69 0.96
CA GLY A 41 0.86 -9.46 -0.41
C GLY A 41 -0.38 -8.58 -0.47
N ALA A 42 -1.35 -8.83 0.42
CA ALA A 42 -2.55 -8.01 0.56
C ALA A 42 -2.22 -6.58 0.98
N LEU A 43 -1.30 -6.38 1.93
CA LEU A 43 -0.87 -5.06 2.38
C LEU A 43 -0.23 -4.26 1.23
N TYR A 44 0.62 -4.88 0.41
CA TYR A 44 1.25 -4.21 -0.74
C TYR A 44 0.23 -3.76 -1.77
N ARG A 45 -0.74 -4.62 -2.11
CA ARG A 45 -1.79 -4.28 -3.07
C ARG A 45 -2.69 -3.16 -2.56
N GLU A 46 -3.30 -3.36 -1.40
CA GLU A 46 -4.29 -2.41 -0.86
C GLU A 46 -3.64 -1.12 -0.39
N GLY A 47 -2.46 -1.20 0.21
CA GLY A 47 -1.69 -0.04 0.64
C GLY A 47 -1.20 0.81 -0.52
N THR A 48 -0.74 0.20 -1.63
CA THR A 48 -0.37 0.96 -2.83
C THR A 48 -1.59 1.65 -3.44
N ALA A 49 -2.73 0.97 -3.50
CA ALA A 49 -3.98 1.57 -3.96
C ALA A 49 -4.42 2.74 -3.06
N SER A 50 -4.36 2.58 -1.74
CA SER A 50 -4.67 3.65 -0.77
C SER A 50 -3.73 4.84 -0.90
N LEU A 51 -2.44 4.61 -1.16
CA LEU A 51 -1.48 5.70 -1.37
C LEU A 51 -1.85 6.51 -2.60
N LEU A 52 -2.11 5.84 -3.73
CA LEU A 52 -2.54 6.51 -4.96
C LEU A 52 -3.85 7.28 -4.76
N ASN A 53 -4.84 6.66 -4.12
CA ASN A 53 -6.11 7.30 -3.79
C ASN A 53 -5.91 8.55 -2.92
N SER A 54 -5.03 8.50 -1.91
CA SER A 54 -4.71 9.65 -1.04
C SER A 54 -4.07 10.83 -1.77
N LEU A 55 -3.34 10.57 -2.87
CA LEU A 55 -2.67 11.60 -3.66
C LEU A 55 -3.63 12.32 -4.61
N ILE A 56 -4.61 11.60 -5.16
CA ILE A 56 -5.52 12.11 -6.20
C ILE A 56 -6.87 12.54 -5.65
N ASN A 57 -7.36 11.93 -4.58
CA ASN A 57 -8.67 12.18 -4.01
C ASN A 57 -8.54 12.85 -2.63
N LYS A 58 -8.83 14.16 -2.58
CA LYS A 58 -8.79 14.95 -1.34
C LYS A 58 -9.80 14.52 -0.27
N ARG A 59 -10.79 13.68 -0.63
CA ARG A 59 -11.79 13.10 0.29
C ARG A 59 -11.51 11.63 0.63
N PHE A 60 -10.35 11.11 0.22
CA PHE A 60 -9.97 9.74 0.55
C PHE A 60 -9.83 9.58 2.07
N ALA A 61 -10.17 8.40 2.60
CA ALA A 61 -10.28 8.18 4.04
C ALA A 61 -9.00 8.47 4.84
N PHE A 62 -7.83 8.35 4.20
CA PHE A 62 -6.53 8.55 4.81
C PHE A 62 -5.71 9.61 4.07
N THR A 63 -4.90 10.37 4.79
CA THR A 63 -3.86 11.21 4.18
C THR A 63 -2.71 10.34 3.66
N THR A 64 -1.93 10.86 2.72
CA THR A 64 -0.73 10.17 2.21
C THR A 64 0.24 9.79 3.32
N GLN A 65 0.37 10.64 4.35
CA GLN A 65 1.23 10.36 5.50
C GLN A 65 0.68 9.21 6.35
N GLN A 66 -0.63 9.23 6.65
CA GLN A 66 -1.29 8.14 7.38
C GLN A 66 -1.15 6.79 6.67
N VAL A 67 -1.27 6.77 5.33
CA VAL A 67 -1.09 5.54 4.55
C VAL A 67 0.35 5.01 4.69
N ARG A 68 1.36 5.88 4.60
CA ARG A 68 2.77 5.47 4.76
C ARG A 68 3.05 4.93 6.15
N ASP A 69 2.64 5.65 7.19
CA ASP A 69 2.94 5.29 8.58
C ASP A 69 2.25 3.98 8.98
N ALA A 70 0.99 3.81 8.59
CA ALA A 70 0.25 2.58 8.84
C ALA A 70 0.84 1.39 8.06
N PHE A 71 1.28 1.61 6.81
CA PHE A 71 1.96 0.58 6.03
C PHE A 71 3.27 0.13 6.69
N MET A 72 4.16 1.08 7.04
CA MET A 72 5.45 0.80 7.68
C MET A 72 5.28 0.06 9.00
N THR A 73 4.24 0.40 9.77
CA THR A 73 3.92 -0.30 11.02
C THR A 73 3.42 -1.71 10.76
N ALA A 74 2.48 -1.86 9.83
CA ALA A 74 1.80 -3.12 9.56
C ALA A 74 2.69 -4.18 8.91
N VAL A 75 3.68 -3.77 8.12
CA VAL A 75 4.57 -4.69 7.38
C VAL A 75 5.50 -5.50 8.30
N SER A 76 5.58 -5.15 9.58
CA SER A 76 6.40 -5.84 10.59
C SER A 76 5.94 -7.26 10.93
N SER A 77 4.68 -7.62 10.63
CA SER A 77 4.12 -8.93 10.93
C SER A 77 2.96 -9.27 10.00
N GLU A 78 2.85 -10.54 9.63
CA GLU A 78 1.76 -11.07 8.80
C GLU A 78 0.37 -10.72 9.34
N ARG A 79 0.18 -10.80 10.66
CA ARG A 79 -1.10 -10.49 11.31
C ARG A 79 -1.46 -9.01 11.18
N SER A 80 -0.49 -8.14 11.46
CA SER A 80 -0.66 -6.69 11.34
C SER A 80 -0.87 -6.28 9.89
N ALA A 81 -0.13 -6.89 8.96
CA ALA A 81 -0.25 -6.67 7.52
C ALA A 81 -1.65 -7.02 7.02
N MET A 82 -2.17 -8.20 7.38
CA MET A 82 -3.52 -8.61 7.00
C MET A 82 -4.60 -7.68 7.57
N ALA A 83 -4.49 -7.31 8.85
CA ALA A 83 -5.46 -6.41 9.49
C ALA A 83 -5.48 -5.02 8.81
N GLN A 84 -4.29 -4.46 8.56
CA GLN A 84 -4.17 -3.17 7.90
C GLN A 84 -4.60 -3.22 6.43
N ALA A 85 -4.31 -4.32 5.72
CA ALA A 85 -4.76 -4.53 4.34
C ALA A 85 -6.29 -4.51 4.24
N GLN A 86 -6.99 -5.11 5.20
CA GLN A 86 -8.46 -5.06 5.26
C GLN A 86 -8.98 -3.64 5.50
N LEU A 87 -8.30 -2.84 6.33
CA LEU A 87 -8.68 -1.44 6.56
C LEU A 87 -8.48 -0.60 5.30
N PHE A 88 -7.33 -0.74 4.64
CA PHE A 88 -7.06 -0.09 3.36
C PHE A 88 -8.05 -0.49 2.28
N ARG A 89 -8.39 -1.79 2.17
CA ARG A 89 -9.42 -2.27 1.25
C ARG A 89 -10.75 -1.57 1.45
N LYS A 90 -11.24 -1.50 2.70
CA LYS A 90 -12.49 -0.80 3.02
C LYS A 90 -12.43 0.68 2.65
N ALA A 91 -11.30 1.35 2.87
CA ALA A 91 -11.12 2.74 2.43
C ALA A 91 -11.12 2.88 0.90
N ASN A 92 -10.43 1.99 0.19
CA ASN A 92 -10.38 1.95 -1.27
C ASN A 92 -11.78 1.71 -1.89
N GLU A 93 -12.60 0.89 -1.23
CA GLU A 93 -14.00 0.63 -1.60
C GLU A 93 -14.95 1.77 -1.19
N GLY A 94 -14.47 2.80 -0.49
CA GLY A 94 -15.29 3.94 -0.04
C GLY A 94 -16.15 3.64 1.20
N HIS A 95 -15.92 2.52 1.89
CA HIS A 95 -16.65 2.12 3.10
C HIS A 95 -16.17 2.84 4.37
N ILE A 96 -15.09 3.62 4.28
CA ILE A 96 -14.58 4.46 5.38
C ILE A 96 -14.70 5.92 4.97
N LYS A 97 -15.32 6.74 5.82
CA LYS A 97 -15.42 8.19 5.60
C LYS A 97 -14.12 8.87 6.06
N HIS A 98 -13.75 9.94 5.37
CA HIS A 98 -12.64 10.82 5.74
C HIS A 98 -12.77 11.24 7.22
N GLN A 99 -11.71 11.02 8.01
CA GLN A 99 -11.60 11.47 9.39
C GLN A 99 -10.76 12.74 9.48
#